data_AF-A0A5J4RLI5-F1
#
_entry.id   AF-A0A5J4RLI5-F1
#
_cell.length_a   1.000
_cell.length_b   1.000
_cell.length_c   1.000
_cell.angle_alpha   90.00
_cell.angle_beta   90.00
_cell.angle_gamma   90.00
#
_symmetry.space_group_name_H-M   'P 1'
#
loop_
_entity.id
_entity.type
_entity.pdbx_description
1 polymer ?
#
loop_
_entity_poly.entity_id
_entity_poly.type
_entity_poly.pdbx_seq_one_letter_code
_entity_poly.pdbx_strand_id
1 'polypeptide(L)'
;SEYFNLLEIPPLNEQQDESAESFRSIPADIIPNLKSLQIIDSGVEKCQEINSALSEVDFQLVGASIYIYYKENIIPSFSQLIWKYPKRTIVKNGDNTEEWLDKGCLEDFKQYIISLEEKGIVSDQCITNDIILPHHDEADDDMVMPPHPTQCTDPQIPFTHYLQGFRFGFAQGLNNEQLKQYISRVGAFNGYIFYFNAKGNQIGNSYSGLFIGWEKVDDQQYWIVIEKQLDDG
;
A
#
# COMPACT_ATOMS: atom_id res chain seq x y z
N SER A 1 19.99 -7.46 -6.30
CA SER A 1 19.23 -6.32 -6.82
C SER A 1 19.22 -6.43 -8.33
N GLU A 2 18.02 -6.43 -8.92
CA GLU A 2 17.87 -6.28 -10.36
C GLU A 2 17.65 -4.79 -10.63
N TYR A 3 18.38 -4.25 -11.60
CA TYR A 3 18.18 -2.88 -12.04
C TYR A 3 17.14 -2.91 -13.15
N PHE A 4 16.14 -2.05 -13.06
CA PHE A 4 15.16 -1.85 -14.12
C PHE A 4 15.17 -0.38 -14.55
N ASN A 5 14.89 -0.14 -15.83
CA ASN A 5 14.73 1.20 -16.35
C ASN A 5 13.24 1.57 -16.29
N LEU A 6 12.90 2.60 -15.53
CA LEU A 6 11.52 3.08 -15.37
C LEU A 6 10.85 3.39 -16.73
N LEU A 7 11.63 3.83 -17.72
CA LEU A 7 11.13 4.15 -19.07
C LEU A 7 10.72 2.92 -19.89
N GLU A 8 11.10 1.71 -19.47
CA GLU A 8 10.66 0.45 -20.08
C GLU A 8 9.24 0.07 -19.65
N ILE A 9 8.72 0.67 -18.57
CA ILE A 9 7.34 0.50 -18.12
C ILE A 9 6.48 1.50 -18.91
N PRO A 10 5.51 1.05 -19.72
CA PRO A 10 4.65 1.96 -20.48
C PRO A 10 3.81 2.84 -19.53
N PRO A 11 3.40 4.05 -19.96
CA PRO A 11 2.46 4.85 -19.19
C PRO A 11 1.16 4.10 -18.92
N LEU A 12 0.58 4.31 -17.74
CA LEU A 12 -0.72 3.79 -17.33
C LEU A 12 -1.86 4.30 -18.23
N ASN A 13 -1.67 5.48 -18.83
CA ASN A 13 -2.53 6.05 -19.86
C ASN A 13 -1.68 6.45 -21.07
N GLU A 14 -1.80 5.75 -22.19
CA GLU A 14 -1.05 6.06 -23.41
C GLU A 14 -1.32 7.46 -23.98
N GLN A 15 -2.43 8.09 -23.58
CA GLN A 15 -2.82 9.43 -24.02
C GLN A 15 -2.26 10.54 -23.12
N GLN A 16 -1.75 10.19 -21.94
CA GLN A 16 -1.27 11.13 -20.93
C GLN A 16 -0.02 10.55 -20.23
N ASP A 17 1.14 11.06 -20.60
CA ASP A 17 2.44 10.69 -20.02
C ASP A 17 3.01 11.82 -19.13
N GLU A 18 4.26 11.68 -18.69
CA GLU A 18 4.96 12.67 -17.87
C GLU A 18 5.09 14.07 -18.50
N SER A 19 4.88 14.21 -19.82
CA SER A 19 4.94 15.50 -20.52
C SER A 19 3.61 16.26 -20.51
N ALA A 20 2.51 15.62 -20.09
CA ALA A 20 1.19 16.24 -20.04
C ALA A 20 1.12 17.38 -19.02
N GLU A 21 0.34 18.41 -19.32
CA GLU A 21 0.07 19.52 -18.38
C GLU A 21 -0.69 19.05 -17.13
N SER A 22 -1.44 17.95 -17.26
CA SER A 22 -2.14 17.33 -16.15
C SER A 22 -2.20 15.81 -16.30
N PHE A 23 -2.11 15.11 -15.18
CA PHE A 23 -2.29 13.66 -15.09
C PHE A 23 -2.97 13.31 -13.78
N ARG A 24 -3.86 12.32 -13.80
CA ARG A 24 -4.51 11.76 -12.62
C ARG A 24 -4.59 10.24 -12.76
N SER A 25 -3.96 9.50 -11.84
CA SER A 25 -4.07 8.03 -11.79
C SER A 25 -5.45 7.59 -11.29
N ILE A 26 -6.14 8.46 -10.54
CA ILE A 26 -7.49 8.24 -10.02
C ILE A 26 -8.37 9.45 -10.39
N PRO A 27 -9.54 9.23 -11.04
CA PRO A 27 -10.48 10.31 -11.35
C PRO A 27 -11.00 11.02 -10.10
N ALA A 28 -11.22 12.34 -10.19
CA ALA A 28 -11.59 13.18 -9.06
C ALA A 28 -12.94 12.79 -8.43
N ASP A 29 -13.90 12.33 -9.24
CA ASP A 29 -15.23 11.87 -8.82
C ASP A 29 -15.19 10.52 -8.08
N ILE A 30 -14.10 9.76 -8.23
CA ILE A 30 -13.93 8.46 -7.60
C ILE A 30 -13.30 8.58 -6.22
N ILE A 31 -12.39 9.55 -6.00
CA ILE A 31 -11.64 9.71 -4.75
C ILE A 31 -12.53 9.67 -3.50
N PRO A 32 -13.66 10.41 -3.40
CA PRO A 32 -14.51 10.40 -2.20
C PRO A 32 -15.13 9.04 -1.90
N ASN A 33 -15.24 8.18 -2.91
CA ASN A 33 -15.90 6.88 -2.84
C ASN A 33 -14.91 5.71 -2.74
N LEU A 34 -13.59 5.96 -2.79
CA LEU A 34 -12.60 4.90 -2.64
C LEU A 34 -12.61 4.37 -1.21
N LYS A 35 -13.02 3.11 -1.06
CA LYS A 35 -13.14 2.48 0.26
C LYS A 35 -11.81 2.43 1.00
N SER A 36 -10.70 2.27 0.28
CA SER A 36 -9.36 2.25 0.88
C SER A 36 -8.86 3.59 1.42
N LEU A 37 -9.58 4.68 1.12
CA LEU A 37 -9.30 6.02 1.66
C LEU A 37 -10.24 6.40 2.80
N GLN A 38 -11.24 5.56 3.09
CA GLN A 38 -12.18 5.78 4.18
C GLN A 38 -11.60 5.26 5.50
N ILE A 39 -12.08 5.80 6.63
CA ILE A 39 -11.70 5.36 7.97
C ILE A 39 -12.06 3.88 8.11
N ILE A 40 -11.08 3.07 8.48
CA ILE A 40 -11.25 1.64 8.74
C ILE A 40 -11.72 1.47 10.18
N ASP A 41 -12.59 0.49 10.43
CA ASP A 41 -13.16 0.23 11.75
C ASP A 41 -12.08 -0.12 12.80
N SER A 42 -12.38 0.22 14.04
CA SER A 42 -11.62 -0.03 15.28
C SER A 42 -11.31 -1.50 15.56
N GLY A 43 -12.05 -2.44 14.96
CA GLY A 43 -11.80 -3.89 15.13
C GLY A 43 -10.41 -4.32 14.67
N VAL A 44 -9.87 -3.63 13.67
CA VAL A 44 -8.56 -3.92 13.07
C VAL A 44 -7.39 -3.57 13.99
N GLU A 45 -7.60 -2.67 14.97
CA GLU A 45 -6.57 -2.23 15.91
C GLU A 45 -6.18 -3.31 16.93
N LYS A 46 -7.03 -4.33 17.12
CA LYS A 46 -6.84 -5.45 18.07
C LYS A 46 -5.84 -6.51 17.59
N CYS A 47 -5.39 -6.39 16.34
CA CYS A 47 -4.26 -7.13 15.80
C CYS A 47 -3.12 -6.14 15.55
N GLN A 48 -2.11 -6.13 16.42
CA GLN A 48 -1.00 -5.17 16.32
C GLN A 48 -0.33 -5.17 14.93
N GLU A 49 -0.23 -6.34 14.32
CA GLU A 49 0.35 -6.50 13.00
C GLU A 49 -0.50 -5.84 11.91
N ILE A 50 -1.83 -5.96 11.95
CA ILE A 50 -2.67 -5.29 10.96
C ILE A 50 -2.66 -3.78 11.22
N ASN A 51 -2.72 -3.35 12.48
CA ASN A 51 -2.59 -1.94 12.83
C ASN A 51 -1.26 -1.32 12.34
N SER A 52 -0.16 -2.06 12.48
CA SER A 52 1.15 -1.70 11.92
C SER A 52 1.08 -1.64 10.40
N ALA A 53 0.45 -2.60 9.72
CA ALA A 53 0.28 -2.56 8.27
C ALA A 53 -0.59 -1.38 7.80
N LEU A 54 -1.61 -0.99 8.58
CA LEU A 54 -2.43 0.20 8.32
C LEU A 54 -1.63 1.51 8.42
N SER A 55 -0.54 1.52 9.19
CA SER A 55 0.31 2.69 9.38
C SER A 55 1.59 2.67 8.53
N GLU A 56 2.18 1.50 8.26
CA GLU A 56 3.49 1.33 7.61
C GLU A 56 3.43 0.75 6.18
N VAL A 57 2.48 -0.15 5.87
CA VAL A 57 2.38 -0.80 4.54
C VAL A 57 1.53 0.04 3.57
N ASP A 58 1.24 1.28 3.95
CA ASP A 58 0.43 2.23 3.20
C ASP A 58 -0.84 1.57 2.67
N PHE A 59 -1.72 1.12 3.57
CA PHE A 59 -3.03 0.57 3.22
C PHE A 59 -3.73 1.36 2.10
N GLN A 60 -3.64 2.69 2.16
CA GLN A 60 -4.16 3.60 1.14
C GLN A 60 -3.47 3.40 -0.21
N LEU A 61 -2.15 3.23 -0.25
CA LEU A 61 -1.38 2.93 -1.47
C LEU A 61 -1.80 1.58 -2.07
N VAL A 62 -1.97 0.54 -1.25
CA VAL A 62 -2.40 -0.78 -1.71
C VAL A 62 -3.78 -0.68 -2.37
N GLY A 63 -4.77 -0.11 -1.67
CA GLY A 63 -6.11 0.01 -2.23
C GLY A 63 -6.19 0.95 -3.44
N ALA A 64 -5.44 2.06 -3.43
CA ALA A 64 -5.32 2.94 -4.59
C ALA A 64 -4.71 2.21 -5.79
N SER A 65 -3.67 1.40 -5.57
CA SER A 65 -3.05 0.60 -6.63
C SER A 65 -4.03 -0.43 -7.20
N ILE A 66 -4.83 -1.08 -6.36
CA ILE A 66 -5.89 -1.99 -6.83
C ILE A 66 -6.87 -1.26 -7.75
N TYR A 67 -7.31 -0.06 -7.37
CA TYR A 67 -8.17 0.73 -8.24
C TYR A 67 -7.47 1.15 -9.54
N ILE A 68 -6.21 1.59 -9.47
CA ILE A 68 -5.45 2.04 -10.64
C ILE A 68 -5.34 0.91 -11.68
N TYR A 69 -4.94 -0.28 -11.26
CA TYR A 69 -4.63 -1.42 -12.14
C TYR A 69 -5.84 -2.29 -12.50
N TYR A 70 -6.81 -2.43 -11.59
CA TYR A 70 -7.93 -3.37 -11.75
C TYR A 70 -9.30 -2.69 -11.82
N LYS A 71 -9.38 -1.38 -11.54
CA LYS A 71 -10.64 -0.61 -11.44
C LYS A 71 -11.61 -1.17 -10.40
N GLU A 72 -11.08 -1.88 -9.41
CA GLU A 72 -11.83 -2.44 -8.30
C GLU A 72 -11.75 -1.53 -7.07
N ASN A 73 -12.90 -1.32 -6.43
CA ASN A 73 -13.02 -0.49 -5.24
C ASN A 73 -13.31 -1.35 -4.00
N ILE A 74 -12.22 -1.86 -3.43
CA ILE A 74 -12.24 -2.78 -2.29
C ILE A 74 -11.45 -2.23 -1.10
N ILE A 75 -11.77 -2.72 0.08
CA ILE A 75 -10.90 -2.61 1.26
C ILE A 75 -9.98 -3.83 1.20
N PRO A 76 -8.65 -3.66 1.16
CA PRO A 76 -7.73 -4.78 1.16
C PRO A 76 -7.77 -5.57 2.48
N SER A 77 -7.84 -6.90 2.38
CA SER A 77 -7.78 -7.83 3.52
C SER A 77 -6.33 -8.10 3.92
N PHE A 78 -5.81 -7.36 4.89
CA PHE A 78 -4.48 -7.60 5.45
C PHE A 78 -4.42 -8.85 6.33
N SER A 79 -5.51 -9.25 6.97
CA SER A 79 -5.57 -10.52 7.71
C SER A 79 -5.16 -11.71 6.82
N GLN A 80 -5.62 -11.73 5.57
CA GLN A 80 -5.26 -12.76 4.58
C GLN A 80 -3.74 -12.92 4.41
N LEU A 81 -2.98 -11.82 4.50
CA LEU A 81 -1.53 -11.84 4.36
C LEU A 81 -0.85 -12.55 5.53
N ILE A 82 -1.41 -12.45 6.75
CA ILE A 82 -0.90 -13.11 7.96
C ILE A 82 -0.88 -14.64 7.80
N TRP A 83 -1.94 -15.23 7.23
CA TRP A 83 -1.94 -16.68 6.97
C TRP A 83 -0.82 -17.11 6.00
N LYS A 84 -0.45 -16.24 5.08
CA LYS A 84 0.54 -16.51 4.03
C LYS A 84 1.99 -16.29 4.46
N TYR A 85 2.23 -15.93 5.72
CA TYR A 85 3.58 -15.73 6.23
C TYR A 85 4.50 -16.92 5.91
N PRO A 86 5.74 -16.65 5.45
CA PRO A 86 6.75 -17.68 5.38
C PRO A 86 6.99 -18.23 6.80
N LYS A 87 6.98 -19.55 6.96
CA LYS A 87 7.24 -20.21 8.27
C LYS A 87 8.68 -20.03 8.77
N ARG A 88 9.56 -19.47 7.93
CA ARG A 88 11.00 -19.36 8.16
C ARG A 88 11.51 -18.14 7.40
N THR A 89 12.06 -17.19 8.13
CA THR A 89 12.78 -16.06 7.55
C THR A 89 14.26 -16.19 7.93
N ILE A 90 15.15 -16.09 6.95
CA ILE A 90 16.59 -16.12 7.18
C ILE A 90 17.13 -14.74 6.85
N VAL A 91 17.48 -13.95 7.87
CA VAL A 91 18.07 -12.63 7.67
C VAL A 91 19.58 -12.79 7.52
N LYS A 92 20.08 -12.63 6.29
CA LYS A 92 21.52 -12.68 6.01
C LYS A 92 22.17 -11.32 6.24
N ASN A 93 22.41 -10.97 7.50
CA ASN A 93 23.22 -9.81 7.88
C ASN A 93 24.54 -10.27 8.49
N GLY A 94 25.58 -10.55 7.69
CA GLY A 94 26.96 -10.83 8.16
C GLY A 94 27.17 -12.10 9.01
N ASP A 95 26.31 -12.32 10.00
CA ASP A 95 26.35 -13.31 11.07
C ASP A 95 25.28 -14.40 10.94
N ASN A 96 24.52 -14.44 9.82
CA ASN A 96 23.52 -15.47 9.51
C ASN A 96 22.56 -15.78 10.68
N THR A 97 21.91 -14.77 11.23
CA THR A 97 20.92 -14.96 12.29
C THR A 97 19.68 -15.65 11.71
N GLU A 98 19.28 -16.77 12.32
CA GLU A 98 18.04 -17.47 12.01
C GLU A 98 16.96 -17.01 12.98
N GLU A 99 15.85 -16.49 12.46
CA GLU A 99 14.71 -16.05 13.26
C GLU A 99 13.48 -16.87 12.87
N TRP A 100 12.87 -17.48 13.89
CA TRP A 100 11.59 -18.17 13.76
C TRP A 100 10.52 -17.18 14.21
N LEU A 101 9.68 -16.78 13.28
CA LEU A 101 8.60 -15.85 13.56
C LEU A 101 7.33 -16.66 13.80
N ASP A 102 6.73 -16.45 14.97
CA ASP A 102 5.42 -17.01 15.28
C ASP A 102 4.36 -16.35 14.40
N LYS A 103 3.37 -17.13 13.97
CA LYS A 103 2.31 -16.65 13.08
C LYS A 103 1.16 -16.07 13.89
N GLY A 104 0.58 -14.99 13.40
CA GLY A 104 -0.60 -14.37 14.00
C GLY A 104 -0.42 -12.87 14.06
N CYS A 105 -0.96 -12.26 15.11
CA CYS A 105 -0.91 -10.82 15.36
C CYS A 105 0.38 -10.36 16.06
N LEU A 106 1.50 -11.09 15.89
CA LEU A 106 2.83 -10.71 16.41
C LEU A 106 3.88 -10.62 15.28
N GLU A 107 4.56 -9.47 15.28
CA GLU A 107 5.83 -9.07 14.64
C GLU A 107 6.09 -9.17 13.11
N ASP A 108 7.02 -8.29 12.72
CA ASP A 108 7.73 -7.96 11.45
C ASP A 108 6.89 -7.63 10.19
N PHE A 109 6.75 -6.32 9.96
CA PHE A 109 6.19 -5.68 8.76
C PHE A 109 6.71 -6.26 7.43
N LYS A 110 7.95 -6.75 7.37
CA LYS A 110 8.54 -7.32 6.14
C LYS A 110 7.78 -8.56 5.67
N GLN A 111 7.17 -9.30 6.60
CA GLN A 111 6.40 -10.49 6.27
C GLN A 111 5.13 -10.16 5.48
N TYR A 112 4.51 -9.02 5.77
CA TYR A 112 3.38 -8.50 4.99
C TYR A 112 3.76 -8.22 3.56
N ILE A 113 4.88 -7.49 3.37
CA ILE A 113 5.37 -7.15 2.04
C ILE A 113 5.63 -8.43 1.25
N ILE A 114 6.36 -9.41 1.82
CA ILE A 114 6.64 -10.68 1.15
C ILE A 114 5.34 -11.42 0.77
N SER A 115 4.38 -11.49 1.70
CA SER A 115 3.12 -12.19 1.47
C SER A 115 2.29 -11.51 0.38
N LEU A 116 2.24 -10.17 0.38
CA LEU A 116 1.58 -9.36 -0.62
C LEU A 116 2.21 -9.55 -2.00
N GLU A 117 3.54 -9.47 -2.09
CA GLU A 117 4.26 -9.66 -3.36
C GLU A 117 4.08 -11.07 -3.94
N GLU A 118 4.09 -12.12 -3.10
CA GLU A 118 3.97 -13.50 -3.59
C GLU A 118 2.54 -13.94 -3.92
N LYS A 119 1.57 -13.50 -3.11
CA LYS A 119 0.21 -14.06 -3.10
C LYS A 119 -0.85 -13.04 -3.50
N GLY A 120 -0.51 -11.75 -3.51
CA GLY A 120 -1.50 -10.70 -3.64
C GLY A 120 -2.39 -10.60 -2.41
N ILE A 121 -3.36 -9.71 -2.50
CA ILE A 121 -4.35 -9.43 -1.46
C ILE A 121 -5.77 -9.67 -1.99
N VAL A 122 -6.69 -10.06 -1.11
CA VAL A 122 -8.12 -10.20 -1.45
C VAL A 122 -8.92 -9.04 -0.84
N SER A 123 -10.21 -8.93 -1.18
CA SER A 123 -11.12 -7.98 -0.50
C SER A 123 -11.41 -8.42 0.93
N ASP A 124 -11.58 -7.46 1.84
CA ASP A 124 -12.13 -7.66 3.19
C ASP A 124 -13.50 -8.38 3.22
N GLN A 125 -14.33 -8.19 2.19
CA GLN A 125 -15.60 -8.91 2.02
C GLN A 125 -15.38 -10.42 1.83
N CYS A 126 -14.23 -10.81 1.26
CA CYS A 126 -13.87 -12.21 1.08
C CYS A 126 -13.32 -12.82 2.37
N ILE A 127 -12.35 -12.14 2.98
CA ILE A 127 -11.72 -12.49 4.25
C ILE A 127 -11.67 -11.21 5.08
N THR A 128 -12.37 -11.17 6.22
CA THR A 128 -12.47 -9.96 7.02
C THR A 128 -11.13 -9.60 7.69
N ASN A 129 -10.89 -8.29 7.87
CA ASN A 129 -9.79 -7.79 8.67
C ASN A 129 -10.01 -8.02 10.18
N ASP A 130 -11.26 -8.19 10.63
CA ASP A 130 -11.62 -8.37 12.05
C ASP A 130 -11.55 -9.83 12.53
N ILE A 131 -10.81 -10.68 11.82
CA ILE A 131 -10.72 -12.08 12.20
C ILE A 131 -9.78 -12.27 13.40
N ILE A 132 -10.25 -13.02 14.39
CA ILE A 132 -9.44 -13.42 15.53
C ILE A 132 -8.38 -14.43 15.06
N LEU A 133 -7.11 -14.06 15.18
CA LEU A 133 -5.94 -14.89 14.90
C LEU A 133 -5.14 -15.08 16.20
N PRO A 134 -4.23 -16.07 16.29
CA PRO A 134 -3.30 -16.17 17.42
C PRO A 134 -2.66 -14.82 17.74
N HIS A 135 -2.57 -14.52 19.03
CA HIS A 135 -2.05 -13.24 19.57
C HIS A 135 -2.88 -11.99 19.27
N HIS A 136 -4.10 -12.14 18.75
CA HIS A 136 -5.09 -11.07 18.77
C HIS A 136 -5.51 -10.79 20.22
N ASP A 137 -5.91 -9.55 20.55
CA ASP A 137 -6.31 -9.18 21.92
C ASP A 137 -7.47 -10.02 22.50
N GLU A 138 -8.23 -10.67 21.63
CA GLU A 138 -9.37 -11.54 21.95
C GLU A 138 -9.09 -13.03 21.69
N ALA A 139 -7.85 -13.41 21.38
CA ALA A 139 -7.48 -14.80 21.17
C ALA A 139 -7.23 -15.52 22.50
N ASP A 140 -7.64 -16.79 22.57
CA ASP A 140 -7.23 -17.68 23.65
C ASP A 140 -5.72 -17.96 23.56
N ASP A 141 -5.05 -18.15 24.71
CA ASP A 141 -3.60 -18.38 24.79
C ASP A 141 -3.11 -19.60 23.99
N ASP A 142 -3.99 -20.59 23.77
CA ASP A 142 -3.69 -21.83 23.03
C ASP A 142 -4.22 -21.81 21.58
N MET A 143 -4.70 -20.66 21.10
CA MET A 143 -5.18 -20.52 19.74
C MET A 143 -4.06 -20.80 18.73
N VAL A 144 -4.35 -21.71 17.80
CA VAL A 144 -3.46 -22.02 16.68
C VAL A 144 -3.96 -21.37 15.40
N MET A 145 -3.03 -21.08 14.48
CA MET A 145 -3.39 -20.52 13.18
C MET A 145 -4.42 -21.40 12.47
N PRO A 146 -5.52 -20.82 11.95
CA PRO A 146 -6.47 -21.56 11.14
C PRO A 146 -5.81 -22.09 9.85
N PRO A 147 -6.38 -23.14 9.22
CA PRO A 147 -5.94 -23.55 7.90
C PRO A 147 -6.08 -22.39 6.91
N HIS A 148 -5.15 -22.30 5.96
CA HIS A 148 -5.17 -21.24 4.97
C HIS A 148 -6.47 -21.29 4.15
N PRO A 149 -7.22 -20.17 4.04
CA PRO A 149 -8.46 -20.15 3.27
C PRO A 149 -8.18 -20.40 1.78
N THR A 150 -8.92 -21.32 1.16
CA THR A 150 -8.84 -21.59 -0.29
C THR A 150 -10.02 -20.99 -1.07
N GLN A 151 -10.93 -20.32 -0.35
CA GLN A 151 -12.12 -19.65 -0.85
C GLN A 151 -12.51 -18.54 0.14
N CYS A 152 -13.36 -17.63 -0.30
CA CYS A 152 -13.95 -16.62 0.57
C CYS A 152 -14.87 -17.25 1.63
N THR A 153 -15.08 -16.52 2.73
CA THR A 153 -16.01 -16.93 3.79
C THR A 153 -17.44 -17.01 3.24
N ASP A 154 -17.82 -16.03 2.41
CA ASP A 154 -19.02 -16.11 1.58
C ASP A 154 -18.68 -16.76 0.22
N PRO A 155 -19.25 -17.94 -0.11
CA PRO A 155 -18.98 -18.62 -1.37
C PRO A 155 -19.52 -17.88 -2.61
N GLN A 156 -20.35 -16.84 -2.45
CA GLN A 156 -20.79 -15.98 -3.56
C GLN A 156 -19.73 -14.94 -3.96
N ILE A 157 -18.76 -14.67 -3.09
CA ILE A 157 -17.69 -13.72 -3.37
C ILE A 157 -16.55 -14.46 -4.07
N PRO A 158 -16.07 -13.96 -5.23
CA PRO A 158 -14.96 -14.60 -5.93
C PRO A 158 -13.65 -14.46 -5.14
N PHE A 159 -12.88 -15.55 -5.08
CA PHE A 159 -11.58 -15.56 -4.42
C PHE A 159 -10.50 -14.97 -5.33
N THR A 160 -10.55 -13.65 -5.51
CA THR A 160 -9.66 -12.90 -6.42
C THR A 160 -8.47 -12.32 -5.66
N HIS A 161 -7.26 -12.67 -6.10
CA HIS A 161 -6.02 -12.07 -5.62
C HIS A 161 -5.62 -10.88 -6.52
N TYR A 162 -5.51 -9.71 -5.92
CA TYR A 162 -5.05 -8.47 -6.56
C TYR A 162 -3.58 -8.23 -6.24
N LEU A 163 -2.88 -7.55 -7.15
CA LEU A 163 -1.46 -7.17 -7.01
C LEU A 163 -0.51 -8.36 -6.80
N GLN A 164 -0.95 -9.59 -7.09
CA GLN A 164 -0.07 -10.75 -7.01
C GLN A 164 1.11 -10.59 -7.99
N GLY A 165 2.34 -10.71 -7.49
CA GLY A 165 3.56 -10.54 -8.27
C GLY A 165 4.04 -9.09 -8.41
N PHE A 166 3.28 -8.11 -7.91
CA PHE A 166 3.76 -6.73 -7.81
C PHE A 166 4.84 -6.65 -6.74
N ARG A 167 5.68 -5.61 -6.82
CA ARG A 167 6.78 -5.36 -5.88
C ARG A 167 6.62 -3.99 -5.24
N PHE A 168 6.99 -3.86 -3.97
CA PHE A 168 7.12 -2.56 -3.34
C PHE A 168 8.39 -1.87 -3.82
N GLY A 169 8.23 -0.68 -4.40
CA GLY A 169 9.34 0.19 -4.76
C GLY A 169 9.61 1.21 -3.66
N PHE A 170 10.89 1.49 -3.41
CA PHE A 170 11.30 2.63 -2.60
C PHE A 170 12.13 3.58 -3.47
N ALA A 171 11.81 4.88 -3.38
CA ALA A 171 12.55 5.93 -4.07
C ALA A 171 12.77 7.12 -3.14
N GLN A 172 13.95 7.74 -3.24
CA GLN A 172 14.34 8.90 -2.45
C GLN A 172 15.07 9.92 -3.33
N GLY A 173 14.89 11.21 -3.03
CA GLY A 173 15.60 12.28 -3.74
C GLY A 173 15.10 12.50 -5.17
N LEU A 174 13.84 12.14 -5.44
CA LEU A 174 13.21 12.38 -6.73
C LEU A 174 12.97 13.88 -6.94
N ASN A 175 13.34 14.39 -8.13
CA ASN A 175 12.86 15.69 -8.58
C ASN A 175 11.45 15.57 -9.19
N ASN A 176 10.86 16.71 -9.58
CA ASN A 176 9.50 16.75 -10.10
C ASN A 176 9.30 15.86 -11.35
N GLU A 177 10.22 15.90 -12.30
CA GLU A 177 10.10 15.12 -13.54
C GLU A 177 10.23 13.62 -13.28
N GLN A 178 11.10 13.23 -12.35
CA GLN A 178 11.22 11.83 -11.93
C GLN A 178 9.95 11.36 -11.22
N LEU A 179 9.36 12.16 -10.33
CA LEU A 179 8.11 11.80 -9.67
C LEU A 179 6.95 11.66 -10.68
N LYS A 180 6.87 12.53 -11.71
CA LYS A 180 5.89 12.36 -12.79
C LYS A 180 6.05 11.03 -13.52
N GLN A 181 7.28 10.60 -13.80
CA GLN A 181 7.55 9.30 -14.44
C GLN A 181 7.07 8.13 -13.57
N TYR A 182 7.31 8.19 -12.26
CA TYR A 182 6.79 7.16 -11.34
C TYR A 182 5.26 7.16 -11.34
N ILE A 183 4.63 8.34 -11.21
CA ILE A 183 3.17 8.43 -11.10
C ILE A 183 2.47 7.97 -12.39
N SER A 184 3.00 8.37 -13.54
CA SER A 184 2.40 8.03 -14.85
C SER A 184 2.62 6.59 -15.27
N ARG A 185 3.61 5.87 -14.72
CA ARG A 185 3.98 4.51 -15.17
C ARG A 185 3.73 3.42 -14.12
N VAL A 186 3.91 3.75 -12.84
CA VAL A 186 3.80 2.81 -11.70
C VAL A 186 2.58 3.11 -10.81
N GLY A 187 2.00 4.31 -10.92
CA GLY A 187 0.76 4.66 -10.23
C GLY A 187 1.00 5.50 -8.98
N ALA A 188 0.16 5.33 -7.97
CA ALA A 188 0.23 6.20 -6.80
C ALA A 188 1.57 6.04 -6.06
N PHE A 189 2.04 7.13 -5.46
CA PHE A 189 3.25 7.14 -4.64
C PHE A 189 2.88 7.66 -3.26
N ASN A 190 3.18 6.93 -2.19
CA ASN A 190 3.01 7.45 -0.84
C ASN A 190 4.36 7.91 -0.28
N GLY A 191 4.40 9.09 0.32
CA GLY A 191 5.64 9.61 0.88
C GLY A 191 5.57 11.06 1.30
N TYR A 192 6.74 11.70 1.33
CA TYR A 192 6.93 13.08 1.77
C TYR A 192 7.47 13.95 0.64
N ILE A 193 6.89 15.14 0.46
CA ILE A 193 7.47 16.20 -0.37
C ILE A 193 8.04 17.30 0.50
N PHE A 194 9.25 17.71 0.14
CA PHE A 194 9.95 18.85 0.70
C PHE A 194 10.04 19.95 -0.36
N TYR A 195 9.61 21.16 0.00
CA TYR A 195 9.69 22.31 -0.89
C TYR A 195 11.00 23.05 -0.65
N PHE A 196 11.72 23.38 -1.72
CA PHE A 196 12.97 24.12 -1.65
C PHE A 196 12.86 25.41 -2.46
N ASN A 197 13.45 26.49 -1.97
CA ASN A 197 13.59 27.71 -2.76
C ASN A 197 14.75 27.61 -3.77
N ALA A 198 14.91 28.61 -4.63
CA ALA A 198 15.97 28.67 -5.64
C ALA A 198 17.41 28.62 -5.09
N LYS A 199 17.60 28.82 -3.77
CA LYS A 199 18.90 28.71 -3.10
C LYS A 199 19.14 27.31 -2.50
N GLY A 200 18.21 26.38 -2.69
CA GLY A 200 18.27 25.03 -2.14
C GLY A 200 17.91 24.92 -0.66
N ASN A 201 17.35 25.98 -0.05
CA ASN A 201 16.90 25.92 1.33
C ASN A 201 15.46 25.41 1.38
N GLN A 202 15.19 24.47 2.28
CA GLN A 202 13.83 24.00 2.53
C GLN A 202 12.96 25.19 2.99
N ILE A 203 11.75 25.28 2.45
CA ILE A 203 10.75 26.27 2.77
C ILE A 203 9.45 25.57 3.19
N GLY A 204 8.83 26.08 4.26
CA GLY A 204 7.61 25.50 4.80
C GLY A 204 7.80 24.10 5.42
N ASN A 205 6.67 23.48 5.73
CA ASN A 205 6.63 22.12 6.25
C ASN A 205 6.69 21.09 5.12
N SER A 206 7.18 19.89 5.43
CA SER A 206 7.00 18.74 4.56
C SER A 206 5.54 18.34 4.50
N TYR A 207 5.09 17.92 3.33
CA TYR A 207 3.73 17.38 3.14
C TYR A 207 3.83 15.88 2.97
N SER A 208 3.02 15.12 3.70
CA SER A 208 2.88 13.69 3.53
C SER A 208 1.55 13.35 2.91
N GLY A 209 1.53 12.32 2.07
CA GLY A 209 0.29 11.81 1.51
C GLY A 209 0.51 10.94 0.29
N LEU A 210 -0.62 10.55 -0.29
CA LEU A 210 -0.67 9.73 -1.48
C LEU A 210 -0.72 10.63 -2.72
N PHE A 211 0.38 10.69 -3.45
CA PHE A 211 0.53 11.42 -4.71
C PHE A 211 -0.09 10.60 -5.85
N ILE A 212 -1.09 11.18 -6.50
CA ILE A 212 -1.86 10.51 -7.57
C ILE A 212 -1.82 11.26 -8.91
N GLY A 213 -1.14 12.40 -8.97
CA GLY A 213 -1.14 13.20 -10.19
C GLY A 213 -0.55 14.58 -10.03
N TRP A 214 -0.65 15.36 -11.09
CA TRP A 214 -0.29 16.77 -11.12
C TRP A 214 -1.22 17.54 -12.05
N GLU A 215 -1.22 18.86 -11.89
CA GLU A 215 -1.85 19.79 -12.81
C GLU A 215 -1.04 21.07 -12.92
N LYS A 216 -1.06 21.67 -14.10
CA LYS A 216 -0.41 22.94 -14.38
C LYS A 216 -1.48 24.03 -14.49
N VAL A 217 -1.38 25.07 -13.66
CA VAL A 217 -2.28 26.23 -13.63
C VAL A 217 -1.42 27.49 -13.65
N ASP A 218 -1.64 28.39 -14.61
CA ASP A 218 -0.90 29.66 -14.76
C ASP A 218 0.64 29.50 -14.69
N ASP A 219 1.16 28.52 -15.45
CA ASP A 219 2.59 28.13 -15.46
C ASP A 219 3.17 27.60 -14.14
N GLN A 220 2.33 27.36 -13.13
CA GLN A 220 2.71 26.71 -11.88
C GLN A 220 2.21 25.26 -11.86
N GLN A 221 3.06 24.35 -11.41
CA GLN A 221 2.73 22.94 -11.26
C GLN A 221 2.32 22.65 -9.82
N TYR A 222 1.19 21.97 -9.67
CA TYR A 222 0.65 21.52 -8.39
C TYR A 222 0.58 20.00 -8.37
N TRP A 223 0.98 19.41 -7.25
CA TRP A 223 0.77 17.98 -7.01
C TRP A 223 -0.66 17.74 -6.55
N ILE A 224 -1.25 16.65 -7.04
CA ILE A 224 -2.55 16.17 -6.59
C ILE A 224 -2.27 15.11 -5.52
N VAL A 225 -2.59 15.47 -4.27
CA VAL A 225 -2.26 14.71 -3.07
C VAL A 225 -3.54 14.37 -2.33
N ILE A 226 -3.65 13.12 -1.88
CA ILE A 226 -4.65 12.73 -0.88
C ILE A 226 -3.94 12.75 0.48
N GLU A 227 -4.36 13.68 1.32
CA GLU A 227 -3.82 13.85 2.67
C GLU A 227 -4.61 12.99 3.66
N LYS A 228 -3.91 12.33 4.58
CA LYS A 228 -4.53 11.72 5.74
C LYS A 228 -4.88 12.84 6.72
N GLN A 229 -6.17 13.15 6.88
CA GLN A 229 -6.59 13.95 8.03
C GLN A 229 -6.32 13.11 9.27
N LEU A 230 -5.37 13.54 10.08
CA LEU A 230 -5.27 13.07 11.45
C LEU A 230 -6.40 13.79 12.19
N ASP A 231 -7.35 13.04 12.76
CA ASP A 231 -8.30 13.64 13.69
C ASP A 231 -7.48 14.21 14.86
N ASP A 232 -7.41 15.54 14.94
CA ASP A 232 -6.97 16.25 16.13
C ASP A 232 -8.03 16.00 17.21
N GLY A 233 -7.85 14.91 17.97
CA GLY A 233 -8.64 14.61 19.17
C GLY A 233 -8.54 15.69 20.24
#